data_AF-A0A8J9V862-F1
#
_entry.id   AF-A0A8J9V862-F1
#
_cell.length_a   1.000
_cell.length_b   1.000
_cell.length_c   1.000
_cell.angle_alpha   90.00
_cell.angle_beta   90.00
_cell.angle_gamma   90.00
#
_symmetry.space_group_name_H-M   'P 1'
#
loop_
_entity.id
_entity.type
_entity.pdbx_description
1 polymer ?
#
loop_
_entity_poly.entity_id
_entity_poly.type
_entity_poly.pdbx_seq_one_letter_code
_entity_poly.pdbx_strand_id
1 'polypeptide(L)'
;MSYRVVLILVLVTALASESDALFFFGLRSDCAVQPYVYGTLQYGCRYPYTNGDTCYFRCFPGFVPVSGNAPFVARTCQADATWSGETFRCHRGFGGFFFAGKK
;
A
#
# COMPACT_ATOMS: atom_id res chain seq x y z
N MET A 1 37.01 -35.49 11.62
CA MET A 1 35.62 -35.01 11.83
C MET A 1 34.73 -36.19 12.18
N SER A 2 34.05 -36.18 13.33
CA SER A 2 33.07 -37.21 13.67
C SER A 2 31.80 -37.03 12.84
N TYR A 3 31.19 -38.11 12.34
CA TYR A 3 29.91 -38.09 11.60
C TYR A 3 28.83 -37.31 12.37
N ARG A 4 28.85 -37.38 13.71
CA ARG A 4 27.97 -36.60 14.58
C ARG A 4 28.15 -35.09 14.42
N VAL A 5 29.38 -34.62 14.24
CA VAL A 5 29.69 -33.19 14.02
C VAL A 5 29.19 -32.73 12.65
N VAL A 6 29.39 -33.54 11.61
CA VAL A 6 28.89 -33.24 10.25
C VAL A 6 27.36 -33.19 10.22
N LEU A 7 26.71 -34.13 10.90
CA LEU A 7 25.24 -34.23 10.94
C LEU A 7 24.61 -33.07 11.72
N ILE A 8 25.24 -32.62 12.81
CA ILE A 8 24.81 -31.42 13.56
C ILE A 8 24.93 -30.17 12.68
N LEU A 9 26.03 -30.00 11.95
CA LEU A 9 26.22 -28.84 11.06
C LEU A 9 25.16 -28.79 9.95
N VAL A 10 24.84 -29.93 9.33
CA VAL A 10 23.81 -30.02 8.29
C VAL A 10 22.42 -29.68 8.83
N LEU A 11 22.07 -30.17 10.02
CA LEU A 11 20.79 -29.86 10.68
C LEU A 11 20.68 -28.37 11.03
N VAL A 12 21.75 -27.74 11.52
CA VAL A 12 21.77 -26.30 11.81
C VAL A 12 21.61 -25.48 10.53
N THR A 13 22.25 -25.86 9.42
CA THR A 13 22.08 -25.15 8.14
C THR A 13 20.69 -25.36 7.52
N ALA A 14 20.06 -26.51 7.73
CA ALA A 14 18.70 -26.78 7.23
C ALA A 14 17.65 -25.98 8.01
N LEU A 15 17.78 -25.88 9.34
CA LEU A 15 16.94 -25.00 10.16
C LEU A 15 17.17 -23.52 9.83
N ALA A 16 18.40 -23.15 9.46
CA ALA A 16 18.71 -21.80 8.98
C ALA A 16 18.15 -21.51 7.57
N SER A 17 17.89 -22.53 6.73
CA SER A 17 17.28 -22.34 5.39
C SER A 17 15.77 -22.14 5.43
N GLU A 18 15.11 -22.47 6.55
CA GLU A 18 13.74 -22.01 6.81
C GLU A 18 13.71 -20.54 7.27
N SER A 19 14.89 -19.98 7.61
CA SER A 19 15.08 -18.63 8.16
C SER A 19 15.53 -17.59 7.14
N ASP A 20 15.37 -17.82 5.83
CA ASP A 20 15.62 -16.83 4.75
C ASP A 20 14.80 -15.52 4.87
N ALA A 21 14.11 -15.31 6.00
CA ALA A 21 13.52 -14.04 6.40
C ALA A 21 14.53 -13.03 6.98
N LEU A 22 15.80 -13.40 7.24
CA LEU A 22 16.77 -12.50 7.92
C LEU A 22 17.77 -11.77 7.01
N PHE A 23 17.78 -12.00 5.69
CA PHE A 23 18.77 -11.39 4.77
C PHE A 23 18.28 -10.21 3.92
N PHE A 24 17.27 -9.45 4.37
CA PHE A 24 17.01 -8.13 3.81
C PHE A 24 16.73 -7.12 4.91
N PHE A 25 17.61 -6.13 5.04
CA PHE A 25 17.31 -4.83 5.64
C PHE A 25 16.18 -4.14 4.85
N GLY A 26 14.96 -4.64 4.94
CA GLY A 26 13.83 -4.16 4.14
C GLY A 26 12.54 -4.26 4.93
N LEU A 27 11.94 -3.11 5.22
CA LEU A 27 10.55 -3.02 5.68
C LEU A 27 9.67 -3.86 4.74
N ARG A 28 9.15 -5.00 5.22
CA ARG A 28 8.26 -5.87 4.44
C ARG A 28 6.99 -5.09 4.10
N SER A 29 6.83 -4.72 2.83
CA SER A 29 5.57 -4.17 2.32
C SER A 29 4.82 -5.25 1.56
N ASP A 30 3.59 -5.55 2.00
CA ASP A 30 2.70 -6.50 1.35
C ASP A 30 2.07 -5.90 0.09
N CYS A 31 1.67 -4.62 0.13
CA CYS A 31 1.12 -3.94 -1.05
C CYS A 31 2.15 -3.04 -1.73
N ALA A 32 2.04 -2.98 -3.07
CA ALA A 32 2.83 -2.05 -3.87
C ALA A 32 2.53 -0.60 -3.47
N VAL A 33 3.55 0.25 -3.57
CA VAL A 33 3.37 1.70 -3.49
C VAL A 33 2.40 2.09 -4.60
N GLN A 34 1.22 2.57 -4.21
CA GLN A 34 0.23 3.02 -5.16
C GLN A 34 0.85 4.14 -6.02
N PRO A 35 0.73 4.10 -7.36
CA PRO A 35 1.23 5.19 -8.18
C PRO A 35 0.50 6.46 -7.73
N TYR A 36 1.26 7.46 -7.27
CA TYR A 36 0.73 8.74 -6.82
C TYR A 36 -0.17 9.31 -7.92
N VAL A 37 -1.49 9.20 -7.75
CA VAL A 37 -2.42 9.64 -8.77
C VAL A 37 -2.46 11.15 -8.73
N TYR A 38 -2.07 11.79 -9.83
CA TYR A 38 -1.97 13.24 -9.90
C TYR A 38 -3.28 13.92 -9.47
N GLY A 39 -3.18 15.00 -8.69
CA GLY A 39 -4.36 15.67 -8.18
C GLY A 39 -5.01 14.99 -6.97
N THR A 40 -4.37 13.99 -6.35
CA THR A 40 -4.83 13.35 -5.11
C THR A 40 -3.96 13.67 -3.90
N LEU A 41 -4.60 13.65 -2.73
CA LEU A 41 -4.02 13.75 -1.41
C LEU A 41 -4.28 12.43 -0.68
N GLN A 42 -3.21 11.82 -0.17
CA GLN A 42 -3.25 10.59 0.63
C GLN A 42 -3.10 10.91 2.12
N TYR A 43 -3.84 10.21 2.97
CA TYR A 43 -3.76 10.33 4.43
C TYR A 43 -4.19 9.05 5.16
N GLY A 44 -3.88 8.98 6.45
CA GLY A 44 -4.25 7.86 7.33
C GLY A 44 -3.40 6.60 7.19
N CYS A 45 -2.37 6.62 6.34
CA CYS A 45 -1.43 5.52 6.20
C CYS A 45 -0.04 6.05 5.83
N ARG A 46 0.99 5.20 5.99
CA ARG A 46 2.39 5.53 5.70
C ARG A 46 3.12 4.27 5.23
N TYR A 47 3.95 4.40 4.20
CA TYR A 47 4.83 3.31 3.76
C TYR A 47 5.76 2.85 4.91
N PRO A 48 5.97 1.53 5.13
CA PRO A 48 5.53 0.38 4.32
C PRO A 48 4.04 0.03 4.50
N TYR A 49 3.41 -0.48 3.44
CA TYR A 49 2.01 -0.93 3.48
C TYR A 49 1.94 -2.43 3.78
N THR A 50 1.20 -2.78 4.81
CA THR A 50 0.95 -4.15 5.26
C THR A 50 -0.50 -4.55 5.06
N ASN A 51 -0.76 -5.86 5.05
CA ASN A 51 -2.12 -6.38 4.93
C ASN A 51 -3.08 -5.74 5.97
N GLY A 52 -4.22 -5.24 5.51
CA GLY A 52 -5.22 -4.57 6.35
C GLY A 52 -5.03 -3.06 6.50
N ASP A 53 -3.89 -2.50 6.06
CA ASP A 53 -3.68 -1.05 6.12
C ASP A 53 -4.69 -0.32 5.24
N THR A 54 -5.35 0.68 5.81
CA THR A 54 -6.35 1.48 5.11
C THR A 54 -5.84 2.90 4.88
N CYS A 55 -5.65 3.22 3.61
CA CYS A 55 -5.29 4.54 3.12
C CYS A 55 -6.51 5.30 2.64
N TYR A 56 -6.51 6.60 2.87
CA TYR A 56 -7.57 7.48 2.40
C TYR A 56 -7.06 8.44 1.35
N PHE A 57 -7.89 8.66 0.33
CA PHE A 57 -7.59 9.52 -0.80
C PHE A 57 -8.68 10.55 -1.00
N ARG A 58 -8.28 11.78 -1.31
CA ARG A 58 -9.17 12.86 -1.72
C ARG A 58 -8.57 13.65 -2.87
N CYS A 59 -9.37 14.32 -3.68
CA CYS A 59 -8.83 15.24 -4.69
C CYS A 59 -8.29 16.52 -4.03
N PHE A 60 -7.24 17.10 -4.62
CA PHE A 60 -6.79 18.45 -4.26
C PHE A 60 -7.91 19.47 -4.50
N PRO A 61 -7.93 20.60 -3.78
CA PRO A 61 -8.84 21.69 -4.09
C PRO A 61 -8.75 22.10 -5.56
N GLY A 62 -9.89 22.20 -6.25
CA GLY A 62 -9.96 22.47 -7.69
C GLY A 62 -9.81 21.23 -8.57
N PHE A 63 -9.75 20.03 -8.00
CA PHE A 63 -9.85 18.76 -8.72
C PHE A 63 -11.12 18.02 -8.30
N VAL A 64 -11.70 17.27 -9.22
CA VAL A 64 -12.90 16.47 -8.97
C VAL A 64 -12.68 15.00 -9.41
N PRO A 65 -13.31 14.03 -8.73
CA PRO A 65 -13.15 12.61 -9.05
C PRO A 65 -13.70 12.30 -10.44
N VAL A 66 -12.94 11.51 -11.21
CA VAL A 66 -13.34 11.05 -12.56
C VAL A 66 -14.43 9.98 -12.46
N SER A 67 -14.38 9.15 -11.42
CA SER A 67 -15.36 8.10 -11.15
C SER A 67 -15.91 8.22 -9.74
N GLY A 68 -17.25 8.25 -9.65
CA GLY A 68 -17.99 8.41 -8.41
C GLY A 68 -18.13 9.87 -7.97
N ASN A 69 -19.25 10.19 -7.32
CA ASN A 69 -19.50 11.52 -6.75
C ASN A 69 -18.82 11.71 -5.38
N ALA A 70 -18.03 10.73 -4.93
CA ALA A 70 -17.41 10.75 -3.62
C ALA A 70 -16.10 11.57 -3.67
N PRO A 71 -16.00 12.68 -2.94
CA PRO A 71 -14.76 13.48 -2.86
C PRO A 71 -13.64 12.79 -2.07
N PHE A 72 -13.93 11.61 -1.50
CA PHE A 72 -13.11 10.85 -0.59
C PHE A 72 -13.30 9.36 -0.82
N VAL A 73 -12.22 8.59 -0.79
CA VAL A 73 -12.27 7.13 -0.89
C VAL A 73 -11.27 6.48 0.06
N ALA A 74 -11.65 5.33 0.62
CA ALA A 74 -10.78 4.47 1.40
C ALA A 74 -10.31 3.28 0.55
N ARG A 75 -9.03 2.94 0.64
CA ARG A 75 -8.40 1.81 -0.03
C ARG A 75 -7.66 1.00 1.01
N THR A 76 -7.89 -0.30 1.02
CA THR A 76 -7.29 -1.22 1.99
C THR A 76 -6.34 -2.15 1.26
N CYS A 77 -5.15 -2.34 1.82
CA CYS A 77 -4.19 -3.31 1.34
C CYS A 77 -4.70 -4.73 1.63
N GLN A 78 -4.82 -5.55 0.59
CA GLN A 78 -5.32 -6.91 0.67
C GLN A 78 -4.20 -7.95 0.73
N ALA A 79 -4.56 -9.21 0.98
CA ALA A 79 -3.59 -10.30 1.18
C ALA A 79 -2.95 -10.76 -0.13
N ASP A 80 -3.59 -10.43 -1.24
CA ASP A 80 -3.14 -10.68 -2.61
C ASP A 80 -2.18 -9.59 -3.12
N ALA A 81 -1.66 -8.74 -2.24
CA ALA A 81 -0.79 -7.60 -2.56
C ALA A 81 -1.46 -6.51 -3.42
N THR A 82 -2.79 -6.49 -3.49
CA THR A 82 -3.55 -5.46 -4.23
C THR A 82 -4.28 -4.49 -3.31
N TRP A 83 -4.66 -3.34 -3.86
CA TRP A 83 -5.48 -2.35 -3.15
C TRP A 83 -6.97 -2.57 -3.43
N SER A 84 -7.82 -2.37 -2.42
CA SER A 84 -9.26 -2.60 -2.57
C SER A 84 -9.94 -1.64 -3.55
N GLY A 85 -10.61 -2.19 -4.56
CA GLY A 85 -11.40 -1.44 -5.55
C GLY A 85 -10.57 -0.72 -6.62
N GLU A 86 -11.22 0.17 -7.38
CA GLU A 86 -10.60 0.78 -8.56
C GLU A 86 -9.62 1.91 -8.26
N THR A 87 -8.74 2.21 -9.21
CA THR A 87 -7.81 3.35 -9.11
C THR A 87 -8.59 4.67 -8.97
N PHE A 88 -8.37 5.39 -7.88
CA PHE A 88 -8.99 6.70 -7.66
C PHE A 88 -8.29 7.76 -8.53
N ARG A 89 -9.01 8.35 -9.49
CA ARG A 89 -8.47 9.37 -10.40
C ARG A 89 -9.20 10.70 -10.22
N CYS A 90 -8.43 11.78 -10.25
CA CYS A 90 -8.96 13.15 -10.22
C CYS A 90 -8.62 13.88 -11.51
N HIS A 91 -9.53 14.72 -11.99
CA HIS A 91 -9.27 15.65 -13.09
C HIS A 91 -9.36 17.09 -12.59
N ARG A 92 -8.65 18.00 -13.27
CA ARG A 92 -8.70 19.42 -12.94
C ARG A 92 -10.13 19.92 -13.20
N GLY A 93 -10.81 20.35 -12.16
CA GLY A 93 -11.98 21.19 -12.29
C GLY A 93 -11.51 22.56 -12.74
N PHE A 94 -12.02 23.05 -13.87
CA PHE A 94 -11.73 24.42 -14.27
C PHE A 94 -12.22 25.36 -13.16
N GLY A 95 -11.30 26.16 -12.62
CA GLY A 95 -11.52 26.98 -11.44
C GLY A 95 -12.66 27.96 -11.63
N GLY A 96 -13.66 27.84 -10.76
CA GLY A 96 -14.74 28.79 -10.58
C GLY A 96 -15.72 28.21 -9.58
N PHE A 97 -15.68 28.68 -8.33
CA PHE A 97 -16.78 28.64 -7.37
C PHE A 97 -17.87 27.58 -7.60
N PHE A 98 -17.59 26.33 -7.25
CA PHE A 98 -18.66 25.38 -6.87
C PHE A 98 -18.43 24.97 -5.42
N PHE A 99 -18.63 25.94 -4.52
CA PHE A 99 -19.42 25.62 -3.34
C PHE A 99 -20.73 25.08 -3.90
N ALA A 100 -20.86 23.76 -3.99
CA ALA A 100 -22.16 23.15 -4.14
C ALA A 100 -22.97 23.64 -2.94
N GLY A 101 -23.78 24.67 -3.19
CA GLY A 101 -24.72 25.19 -2.22
C GLY A 101 -25.55 24.00 -1.77
N LYS A 102 -25.37 23.61 -0.51
CA LYS A 102 -26.46 22.98 0.22
C LYS A 102 -27.58 24.02 0.27
N LYS A 103 -28.55 23.87 -0.62
CA LYS A 103 -29.90 24.38 -0.40
C LYS A 103 -30.61 23.43 0.55
#